data_AF-A0A023FTU4-F1
#
_entry.id   AF-A0A023FTU4-F1
#
_cell.length_a   1.000
_cell.length_b   1.000
_cell.length_c   1.000
_cell.angle_alpha   90.00
_cell.angle_beta   90.00
_cell.angle_gamma   90.00
#
_symmetry.space_group_name_H-M   'P 1'
#
loop_
_entity.id
_entity.type
_entity.pdbx_description
1 polymer ?
#
loop_
_entity_poly.entity_id
_entity_poly.type
_entity_poly.pdbx_seq_one_letter_code
_entity_poly.pdbx_strand_id
1 'polypeptide(L)'
;MMRQFHVILGLCIALWGRAPGCDPESDNINSYAYAKSRKEALSNWLVDTTKPVIEEEIADLQREDGNELRVMLAYLSGHDIARACAVAQRSRDFRLGLLLSQGGSNPVSRAMLQKQLDHWKKFKHDRYMKSERLRVYTLLSGLMVWPTSDRNLTINCCAGLDWKRALALHLWYYCSPT
;
A
#
# COMPACT_ATOMS: atom_id res chain seq x y z
N MET A 1 -7.61 22.04 16.93
CA MET A 1 -6.61 23.01 16.42
C MET A 1 -5.17 22.52 16.64
N MET A 2 -4.71 22.28 17.88
CA MET A 2 -3.32 21.83 18.16
C MET A 2 -2.88 20.53 17.46
N ARG A 3 -3.76 19.53 17.33
CA ARG A 3 -3.45 18.25 16.67
C ARG A 3 -3.15 18.40 15.17
N GLN A 4 -3.84 19.32 14.48
CA GLN A 4 -3.60 19.57 13.05
C GLN A 4 -2.25 20.26 12.83
N PHE A 5 -1.88 21.22 13.69
CA PHE A 5 -0.57 21.85 13.66
C PHE A 5 0.56 20.85 13.89
N HIS A 6 0.39 19.92 14.83
CA HIS A 6 1.38 18.87 15.06
C HIS A 6 1.56 17.96 13.83
N VAL A 7 0.47 17.58 13.16
CA VAL A 7 0.54 16.77 11.92
C VAL A 7 1.25 17.52 10.79
N ILE A 8 0.97 18.82 10.62
CA ILE A 8 1.61 19.66 9.59
C ILE A 8 3.11 19.82 9.89
N LEU A 9 3.47 20.15 11.13
CA LEU A 9 4.88 20.28 11.53
C LEU A 9 5.60 18.94 11.41
N GLY A 10 4.96 17.83 11.79
CA GLY A 10 5.49 16.49 11.59
C GLY A 10 5.79 16.18 10.12
N LEU A 11 4.93 16.62 9.19
CA LEU A 11 5.17 16.49 7.76
C LEU A 11 6.38 17.32 7.32
N CYS A 12 6.47 18.57 7.77
CA CYS A 12 7.61 19.43 7.46
C CYS A 12 8.92 18.83 7.96
N ILE A 13 8.91 18.23 9.16
CA ILE A 13 10.08 17.54 9.71
C ILE A 13 10.43 16.32 8.88
N ALA A 14 9.44 15.50 8.52
CA ALA A 14 9.66 14.32 7.70
C ALA A 14 10.27 14.66 6.33
N LEU A 15 9.82 15.73 5.68
CA LEU A 15 10.27 16.12 4.34
C LEU A 15 11.57 16.94 4.32
N TRP A 16 11.73 17.90 5.24
CA TRP A 16 12.83 18.87 5.21
C TRP A 16 13.59 19.01 6.53
N GLY A 17 13.00 18.57 7.64
CA GLY A 17 13.63 18.70 8.95
C GLY A 17 14.69 17.64 9.23
N ARG A 18 15.19 17.69 10.46
CA ARG A 18 16.15 16.72 10.99
C ARG A 18 15.41 15.45 11.38
N ALA A 19 15.82 14.33 10.82
CA ALA A 19 15.32 12.99 11.16
C ALA A 19 16.53 12.05 11.36
N PRO A 20 16.35 10.88 12.00
CA PRO A 20 17.43 9.92 12.17
C PRO A 20 18.04 9.55 10.80
N GLY A 21 19.33 9.83 10.59
CA GLY A 21 20.02 9.60 9.31
C GLY A 21 19.69 10.60 8.19
N CYS A 22 19.03 11.71 8.53
CA CYS A 22 18.77 12.83 7.63
C CYS A 22 18.97 14.16 8.35
N ASP A 23 20.22 14.57 8.50
CA ASP A 23 20.56 15.94 8.85
C ASP A 23 21.05 16.68 7.58
N PRO A 24 20.29 17.67 7.07
CA PRO A 24 20.67 18.39 5.86
C PRO A 24 21.97 19.19 6.00
N GLU A 25 22.44 19.45 7.22
CA GLU A 25 23.68 20.20 7.47
C GLU A 25 24.93 19.29 7.51
N SER A 26 24.78 18.02 7.90
CA SER A 26 25.91 17.09 8.03
C SER A 26 25.97 16.00 6.95
N ASP A 27 24.82 15.57 6.43
CA ASP A 27 24.74 14.39 5.56
C ASP A 27 24.78 14.76 4.08
N ASN A 28 25.35 13.86 3.27
CA ASN A 28 25.32 14.03 1.82
C ASN A 28 23.89 13.78 1.28
N ILE A 29 23.22 14.86 0.88
CA ILE A 29 21.84 14.86 0.36
C ILE A 29 21.68 13.95 -0.88
N ASN A 30 22.73 13.78 -1.68
CA ASN A 30 22.71 12.90 -2.86
C ASN A 30 23.02 11.44 -2.56
N SER A 31 23.27 11.10 -1.28
CA SER A 31 23.52 9.72 -0.87
C SER A 31 22.23 8.90 -0.90
N TYR A 32 22.35 7.67 -1.39
CA TYR A 32 21.32 6.64 -1.26
C TYR A 32 20.79 6.53 0.18
N ALA A 33 21.70 6.57 1.17
CA ALA A 33 21.34 6.42 2.58
C ALA A 33 20.46 7.57 3.07
N TYR A 34 20.69 8.80 2.57
CA TYR A 34 19.88 9.97 2.89
C TYR A 34 18.49 9.85 2.26
N ALA A 35 18.41 9.51 0.97
CA ALA A 35 17.13 9.31 0.28
C ALA A 35 16.28 8.21 0.92
N LYS A 36 16.91 7.10 1.33
CA LYS A 36 16.27 6.00 2.04
C LYS A 36 15.73 6.45 3.42
N SER A 37 16.56 7.07 4.23
CA SER A 37 16.16 7.54 5.57
C SER A 37 15.04 8.59 5.50
N ARG A 38 15.06 9.44 4.47
CA ARG A 38 14.01 10.44 4.22
C ARG A 38 12.69 9.78 3.82
N LYS A 39 12.75 8.76 2.96
CA LYS A 39 11.59 7.94 2.59
C LYS A 39 11.00 7.24 3.81
N GLU A 40 11.84 6.71 4.70
CA GLU A 40 11.41 6.07 5.95
C GLU A 40 10.73 7.08 6.90
N ALA A 41 11.27 8.30 7.05
CA ALA A 41 10.65 9.35 7.85
C ALA A 41 9.25 9.74 7.34
N LEU A 42 9.09 9.91 6.02
CA LEU A 42 7.79 10.18 5.40
C LEU A 42 6.82 9.00 5.56
N SER A 43 7.33 7.78 5.40
CA SER A 43 6.56 6.55 5.58
C SER A 43 5.99 6.46 7.00
N ASN A 44 6.81 6.71 8.03
CA ASN A 44 6.38 6.67 9.42
C ASN A 44 5.31 7.73 9.71
N TRP A 45 5.50 8.95 9.22
CA TRP A 45 4.50 10.01 9.37
C TRP A 45 3.14 9.64 8.72
N LEU A 46 3.17 9.00 7.55
CA LEU A 46 1.96 8.53 6.86
C LEU A 46 1.24 7.44 7.66
N VAL A 47 1.99 6.48 8.21
CA VAL A 47 1.44 5.41 9.06
C VAL A 47 0.75 6.02 10.28
N ASP A 48 1.43 6.90 11.02
CA ASP A 48 0.89 7.50 12.25
C ASP A 48 -0.37 8.34 11.99
N THR A 49 -0.38 9.06 10.87
CA THR A 49 -1.50 9.95 10.52
C THR A 49 -2.72 9.18 10.01
N THR A 50 -2.53 8.02 9.38
CA THR A 50 -3.62 7.23 8.77
C THR A 50 -4.15 6.12 9.69
N LYS A 51 -3.36 5.71 10.69
CA LYS A 51 -3.71 4.69 11.69
C LYS A 51 -5.13 4.80 12.28
N PRO A 52 -5.61 5.95 12.80
CA PRO A 52 -6.94 6.01 13.40
C PRO A 52 -8.07 5.74 12.40
N VAL A 53 -7.94 6.24 11.17
CA VAL A 53 -8.93 6.04 10.11
C VAL A 53 -8.98 4.57 9.67
N ILE A 54 -7.81 3.93 9.59
CA ILE A 54 -7.71 2.53 9.20
C ILE A 54 -8.26 1.61 10.31
N GLU A 55 -7.99 1.91 11.58
CA GLU A 55 -8.51 1.14 12.71
C GLU A 55 -10.03 1.21 12.81
N GLU A 56 -10.62 2.39 12.57
CA GLU A 56 -12.08 2.57 12.49
C GLU A 56 -12.68 1.77 11.32
N GLU A 57 -12.11 1.89 10.12
CA GLU A 57 -12.56 1.13 8.94
C GLU A 57 -12.49 -0.38 9.16
N ILE A 58 -11.43 -0.88 9.80
CA ILE A 58 -11.28 -2.31 10.09
C ILE A 58 -12.32 -2.75 11.12
N ALA A 59 -12.57 -1.95 12.16
CA ALA A 59 -13.58 -2.27 13.17
C ALA A 59 -14.98 -2.39 12.56
N ASP A 60 -15.29 -1.58 11.55
CA ASP A 60 -16.54 -1.66 10.81
C ASP A 60 -16.59 -2.90 9.91
N LEU A 61 -15.53 -3.15 9.14
CA LEU A 61 -15.45 -4.30 8.21
C LEU A 61 -15.49 -5.65 8.94
N GLN A 62 -14.98 -5.74 10.16
CA GLN A 62 -14.99 -6.96 10.98
C GLN A 62 -16.38 -7.32 11.52
N ARG A 63 -17.36 -6.41 11.46
CA ARG A 63 -18.74 -6.71 11.88
C ARG A 63 -19.50 -7.53 10.83
N GLU A 64 -19.01 -7.56 9.59
CA GLU A 64 -19.63 -8.26 8.47
C GLU A 64 -18.77 -9.46 8.04
N ASP A 65 -19.40 -10.63 7.91
CA ASP A 65 -18.73 -11.83 7.42
C ASP A 65 -18.42 -11.73 5.90
N GLY A 66 -17.25 -12.20 5.47
CA GLY A 66 -16.86 -12.28 4.05
C GLY A 66 -16.10 -11.08 3.48
N ASN A 67 -15.71 -10.12 4.34
CA ASN A 67 -14.94 -8.91 3.97
C ASN A 67 -13.43 -9.05 4.18
N GLU A 68 -12.87 -10.26 4.24
CA GLU A 68 -11.46 -10.48 4.59
C GLU A 68 -10.49 -9.79 3.63
N LEU A 69 -10.82 -9.76 2.33
CA LEU A 69 -10.01 -9.08 1.31
C LEU A 69 -9.99 -7.55 1.51
N ARG A 70 -11.11 -6.96 1.94
CA ARG A 70 -11.18 -5.52 2.25
C ARG A 70 -10.37 -5.20 3.49
N VAL A 71 -10.43 -6.06 4.51
CA VAL A 71 -9.59 -5.94 5.71
C VAL A 71 -8.10 -6.04 5.34
N MET A 72 -7.71 -6.96 4.45
CA MET A 72 -6.32 -7.03 3.95
C MET A 72 -5.90 -5.73 3.24
N LEU A 73 -6.76 -5.19 2.36
CA LEU A 73 -6.49 -3.91 1.68
C LEU A 73 -6.35 -2.74 2.66
N ALA A 74 -7.17 -2.71 3.71
CA ALA A 74 -7.08 -1.70 4.76
C ALA A 74 -5.73 -1.79 5.50
N TYR A 75 -5.28 -2.99 5.87
CA TYR A 75 -3.95 -3.18 6.47
C TYR A 75 -2.81 -2.77 5.53
N LEU A 76 -2.88 -3.13 4.23
CA LEU A 76 -1.88 -2.72 3.24
C LEU A 76 -1.80 -1.20 3.07
N SER A 77 -2.94 -0.50 3.19
CA SER A 77 -2.99 0.96 3.14
C SER A 77 -2.38 1.65 4.37
N GLY A 78 -2.08 0.89 5.44
CA GLY A 78 -1.36 1.35 6.63
C GLY A 78 0.05 0.77 6.75
N HIS A 79 0.59 0.20 5.67
CA HIS A 79 1.89 -0.47 5.62
C HIS A 79 2.03 -1.70 6.56
N ASP A 80 0.92 -2.26 7.04
CA ASP A 80 0.96 -3.40 7.95
C ASP A 80 0.82 -4.73 7.22
N ILE A 81 1.93 -5.14 6.61
CA ILE A 81 2.01 -6.39 5.84
C ILE A 81 1.81 -7.61 6.75
N ALA A 82 2.32 -7.55 7.99
CA ALA A 82 2.25 -8.66 8.93
C ALA A 82 0.80 -8.98 9.31
N ARG A 83 0.00 -7.96 9.65
CA ARG A 83 -1.43 -8.15 9.95
C ARG A 83 -2.22 -8.56 8.70
N ALA A 84 -1.91 -8.01 7.53
CA ALA A 84 -2.53 -8.45 6.27
C ALA A 84 -2.28 -9.96 6.01
N CYS A 85 -1.06 -10.44 6.21
CA CYS A 85 -0.70 -11.86 6.11
C CYS A 85 -1.45 -12.72 7.15
N ALA A 86 -1.59 -12.25 8.39
CA ALA A 86 -2.34 -12.97 9.42
C ALA A 86 -3.82 -13.14 9.07
N VAL A 87 -4.44 -12.11 8.47
CA VAL A 87 -5.83 -12.21 7.96
C VAL A 87 -5.92 -13.23 6.82
N ALA A 88 -4.97 -13.22 5.88
CA ALA A 88 -4.93 -14.20 4.79
C ALA A 88 -4.77 -15.64 5.28
N GLN A 89 -3.97 -15.86 6.33
CA GLN A 89 -3.84 -17.17 6.96
C GLN A 89 -5.14 -17.59 7.64
N ARG A 90 -5.80 -16.70 8.39
CA ARG A 90 -7.08 -16.98 9.05
C ARG A 90 -8.19 -17.30 8.04
N SER A 91 -8.20 -16.62 6.89
CA SER A 91 -9.14 -16.87 5.80
C SER A 91 -8.78 -18.08 4.93
N ARG A 92 -7.75 -18.85 5.29
CA ARG A 92 -7.21 -20.01 4.54
C ARG A 92 -6.73 -19.67 3.12
N ASP A 93 -6.41 -18.41 2.86
CA ASP A 93 -5.87 -17.94 1.58
C ASP A 93 -4.34 -17.86 1.62
N PHE A 94 -3.71 -19.02 1.81
CA PHE A 94 -2.26 -19.12 2.02
C PHE A 94 -1.45 -18.62 0.82
N ARG A 95 -1.99 -18.78 -0.40
CA ARG A 95 -1.34 -18.29 -1.63
C ARG A 95 -1.26 -16.78 -1.63
N LEU A 96 -2.34 -16.11 -1.25
CA LEU A 96 -2.35 -14.66 -1.11
C LEU A 96 -1.44 -14.21 0.04
N GLY A 97 -1.46 -14.91 1.17
CA GLY A 97 -0.55 -14.64 2.29
C GLY A 97 0.94 -14.67 1.89
N LEU A 98 1.35 -15.65 1.08
CA LEU A 98 2.71 -15.71 0.54
C LEU A 98 3.01 -14.53 -0.40
N LEU A 99 2.07 -14.15 -1.26
CA LEU A 99 2.26 -12.99 -2.15
C LEU A 99 2.35 -11.67 -1.38
N LEU A 100 1.56 -11.52 -0.32
CA LEU A 100 1.58 -10.35 0.55
C LEU A 100 2.93 -10.20 1.25
N SER A 101 3.53 -11.30 1.73
CA SER A 101 4.85 -11.26 2.38
C SER A 101 5.99 -10.87 1.44
N GLN A 102 5.79 -11.03 0.13
CA GLN A 102 6.75 -10.62 -0.91
C GLN A 102 6.52 -9.17 -1.38
N GLY A 103 5.61 -8.42 -0.74
CA GLY A 103 5.00 -7.23 -1.29
C GLY A 103 5.96 -6.08 -1.64
N GLY A 104 5.76 -5.52 -2.83
CA GLY A 104 6.23 -4.20 -3.30
C GLY A 104 7.74 -4.05 -3.58
N SER A 105 8.59 -4.81 -2.89
CA SER A 105 10.03 -4.60 -2.88
C SER A 105 10.80 -5.37 -3.97
N ASN A 106 10.31 -6.56 -4.35
CA ASN A 106 11.00 -7.38 -5.36
C ASN A 106 10.51 -7.08 -6.79
N PRO A 107 11.36 -6.54 -7.69
CA PRO A 107 10.99 -6.26 -9.07
C PRO A 107 10.59 -7.51 -9.86
N VAL A 108 11.17 -8.68 -9.54
CA VAL A 108 10.86 -9.94 -10.22
C VAL A 108 9.43 -10.37 -9.91
N SER A 109 9.04 -10.33 -8.62
CA SER A 109 7.67 -10.64 -8.19
C SER A 109 6.66 -9.67 -8.80
N ARG A 110 6.98 -8.36 -8.86
CA ARG A 110 6.14 -7.36 -9.54
C ARG A 110 5.92 -7.72 -11.00
N ALA A 111 6.99 -8.01 -11.74
CA ALA A 111 6.90 -8.37 -13.15
C ALA A 111 6.09 -9.66 -13.39
N MET A 112 6.23 -10.66 -12.52
CA MET A 112 5.42 -11.88 -12.59
C MET A 112 3.94 -11.61 -12.33
N LEU A 113 3.62 -10.77 -11.34
CA LEU A 113 2.22 -10.39 -11.06
C LEU A 113 1.60 -9.57 -12.19
N GLN A 114 2.36 -8.68 -12.84
CA GLN A 114 1.90 -7.96 -14.03
C GLN A 114 1.56 -8.93 -15.18
N LYS A 115 2.45 -9.89 -15.47
CA LYS A 115 2.19 -10.94 -16.46
C LYS A 115 0.95 -11.77 -16.11
N GLN A 116 0.75 -12.06 -14.83
CA GLN A 116 -0.42 -12.80 -14.36
C GLN A 116 -1.72 -12.02 -14.61
N LEU A 117 -1.73 -10.72 -14.30
CA LEU A 117 -2.85 -9.82 -14.57
C LEU A 117 -3.14 -9.76 -16.08
N ASP A 118 -2.12 -9.56 -16.91
CA ASP A 118 -2.27 -9.52 -18.37
C ASP A 118 -2.86 -10.82 -18.93
N HIS A 119 -2.41 -11.97 -18.40
CA HIS A 119 -2.97 -13.26 -18.75
C HIS A 119 -4.45 -13.35 -18.37
N TRP A 120 -4.82 -12.98 -17.14
CA TRP A 120 -6.22 -13.00 -16.71
C TRP A 120 -7.11 -12.12 -17.59
N LYS A 121 -6.66 -10.91 -17.93
CA LYS A 121 -7.38 -10.02 -18.85
C LYS A 121 -7.52 -10.62 -20.24
N LYS A 122 -6.44 -11.18 -20.80
CA LYS A 122 -6.44 -11.76 -22.15
C LYS A 122 -7.44 -12.90 -22.28
N PHE A 123 -7.51 -13.77 -21.27
CA PHE A 123 -8.42 -14.92 -21.25
C PHE A 123 -9.76 -14.66 -20.54
N LYS A 124 -10.02 -13.41 -20.14
CA LYS A 124 -11.26 -12.98 -19.46
C LYS A 124 -11.52 -13.70 -18.13
N HIS A 125 -10.47 -14.18 -17.46
CA HIS A 125 -10.58 -14.84 -16.15
C HIS A 125 -10.86 -13.84 -15.03
N ASP A 126 -10.49 -12.57 -15.23
CA ASP A 126 -10.76 -11.45 -14.31
C ASP A 126 -12.25 -11.30 -13.98
N ARG A 127 -13.15 -11.68 -14.89
CA ARG A 127 -14.61 -11.60 -14.71
C ARG A 127 -15.16 -12.52 -13.61
N TYR A 128 -14.43 -13.57 -13.28
CA TYR A 128 -14.83 -14.55 -12.26
C TYR A 128 -14.14 -14.31 -10.92
N MET A 129 -13.36 -13.24 -10.80
CA MET A 129 -12.63 -12.90 -9.59
C MET A 129 -13.28 -11.74 -8.86
N LYS A 130 -13.25 -11.77 -7.53
CA LYS A 130 -13.65 -10.64 -6.70
C LYS A 130 -12.79 -9.41 -7.03
N SER A 131 -13.39 -8.22 -7.10
CA SER A 131 -12.71 -6.98 -7.45
C SER A 131 -11.62 -6.63 -6.45
N GLU A 132 -11.83 -6.93 -5.17
CA GLU A 132 -10.88 -6.74 -4.08
C GLU A 132 -9.65 -7.62 -4.26
N ARG A 133 -9.84 -8.85 -4.74
CA ARG A 133 -8.73 -9.75 -5.05
C ARG A 133 -7.87 -9.16 -6.17
N LEU A 134 -8.51 -8.74 -7.26
CA LEU A 134 -7.81 -8.09 -8.36
C LEU A 134 -7.08 -6.84 -7.87
N ARG A 135 -7.69 -6.03 -6.98
CA ARG A 135 -7.09 -4.86 -6.36
C ARG A 135 -5.83 -5.18 -5.57
N VAL A 136 -5.81 -6.27 -4.79
CA VAL A 136 -4.59 -6.73 -4.09
C VAL A 136 -3.49 -7.09 -5.10
N TYR A 137 -3.81 -7.84 -6.15
CA TYR A 137 -2.82 -8.20 -7.18
C TYR A 137 -2.29 -6.98 -7.94
N THR A 138 -3.18 -6.06 -8.33
CA THR A 138 -2.83 -4.79 -8.98
C THR A 138 -1.88 -3.98 -8.09
N LEU A 139 -2.21 -3.83 -6.81
CA LEU A 139 -1.35 -3.12 -5.86
C LEU A 139 0.03 -3.78 -5.71
N LEU A 140 0.09 -5.09 -5.50
CA LEU A 140 1.35 -5.83 -5.34
C LEU A 140 2.20 -5.86 -6.61
N SER A 141 1.58 -5.78 -7.79
CA SER A 141 2.27 -5.61 -9.07
C SER A 141 2.90 -4.22 -9.25
N GLY A 142 2.58 -3.29 -8.36
CA GLY A 142 3.00 -1.89 -8.38
C GLY A 142 2.28 -1.04 -9.42
N LEU A 143 1.09 -1.47 -9.82
CA LEU A 143 0.16 -0.70 -10.64
C LEU A 143 -0.87 -0.05 -9.72
N MET A 144 -1.22 1.22 -9.96
CA MET A 144 -2.27 1.89 -9.18
C MET A 144 -3.64 1.76 -9.84
N VAL A 145 -3.65 1.70 -11.18
CA VAL A 145 -4.84 1.52 -11.99
C VAL A 145 -4.59 0.39 -12.97
N TRP A 146 -5.53 -0.53 -13.10
CA TRP A 146 -5.46 -1.64 -14.04
C TRP A 146 -6.79 -1.84 -14.79
N PRO A 147 -6.78 -1.78 -16.13
CA PRO A 147 -7.98 -1.99 -16.95
C PRO A 147 -8.30 -3.48 -17.09
N THR A 148 -9.52 -3.88 -16.74
CA THR A 148 -9.98 -5.27 -16.84
C THR A 148 -10.32 -5.67 -18.29
N SER A 149 -10.81 -6.89 -18.50
CA SER A 149 -11.31 -7.35 -19.81
C SER A 149 -12.67 -6.74 -20.17
N ASP A 150 -13.40 -6.23 -19.19
CA ASP A 150 -14.60 -5.42 -19.40
C ASP A 150 -14.18 -3.95 -19.54
N ARG A 151 -14.58 -3.32 -20.65
CA ARG A 151 -14.22 -1.92 -20.95
C ARG A 151 -14.79 -0.94 -19.93
N ASN A 152 -15.86 -1.33 -19.24
CA ASN A 152 -16.52 -0.47 -18.26
C ASN A 152 -15.95 -0.64 -16.84
N LEU A 153 -15.09 -1.64 -16.61
CA LEU A 153 -14.55 -1.95 -15.31
C LEU A 153 -13.04 -1.71 -15.26
N THR A 154 -12.62 -0.81 -14.37
CA THR A 154 -11.22 -0.54 -14.07
C THR A 154 -10.97 -0.73 -12.59
N ILE A 155 -9.88 -1.40 -12.24
CA ILE A 155 -9.46 -1.57 -10.86
C ILE A 155 -8.61 -0.37 -10.48
N ASN A 156 -9.14 0.46 -9.58
CA ASN A 156 -8.42 1.60 -9.02
C ASN A 156 -8.04 1.30 -7.56
N CYS A 157 -6.75 1.18 -7.28
CA CYS A 157 -6.24 0.89 -5.94
C CYS A 157 -6.44 2.04 -4.95
N CYS A 158 -6.65 3.26 -5.44
CA CYS A 158 -6.88 4.46 -4.63
C CYS A 158 -8.38 4.78 -4.44
N ALA A 159 -9.29 4.03 -5.08
CA ALA A 159 -10.73 4.29 -4.94
C ALA A 159 -11.21 4.13 -3.49
N GLY A 160 -11.92 5.14 -2.99
CA GLY A 160 -12.45 5.17 -1.62
C GLY A 160 -11.42 5.46 -0.54
N LEU A 161 -10.18 5.81 -0.90
CA LEU A 161 -9.14 6.19 0.07
C LEU A 161 -9.04 7.71 0.19
N ASP A 162 -8.67 8.20 1.38
CA ASP A 162 -8.24 9.59 1.52
C ASP A 162 -6.89 9.80 0.82
N TRP A 163 -6.60 11.07 0.50
CA TRP A 163 -5.42 11.42 -0.27
C TRP A 163 -4.11 10.99 0.40
N LYS A 164 -4.06 10.88 1.74
CA LYS A 164 -2.84 10.46 2.45
C LYS A 164 -2.59 8.98 2.25
N ARG A 165 -3.63 8.14 2.38
CA ARG A 165 -3.54 6.71 2.06
C ARG A 165 -3.21 6.49 0.59
N ALA A 166 -3.83 7.24 -0.32
CA ALA A 166 -3.51 7.17 -1.75
C ALA A 166 -2.04 7.52 -2.02
N LEU A 167 -1.51 8.58 -1.40
CA LEU A 167 -0.09 8.95 -1.47
C LEU A 167 0.80 7.85 -0.90
N ALA A 168 0.42 7.26 0.23
CA ALA A 168 1.16 6.19 0.88
C ALA A 168 1.26 4.93 0.02
N LEU A 169 0.17 4.55 -0.66
CA LEU A 169 0.21 3.44 -1.62
C LEU A 169 1.20 3.68 -2.75
N HIS A 170 1.29 4.92 -3.26
CA HIS A 170 2.29 5.25 -4.28
C HIS A 170 3.71 5.14 -3.73
N LEU A 171 3.95 5.65 -2.52
CA LEU A 171 5.27 5.62 -1.88
C LEU A 171 5.78 4.18 -1.68
N TRP A 172 4.89 3.26 -1.26
CA TRP A 172 5.25 1.89 -0.90
C TRP A 172 5.22 0.90 -2.06
N TYR A 173 4.27 1.04 -2.99
CA TYR A 173 4.02 0.02 -4.02
C TYR A 173 4.28 0.50 -5.46
N TYR A 174 4.13 1.80 -5.74
CA TYR A 174 4.37 2.34 -7.08
C TYR A 174 5.86 2.66 -7.28
N CYS A 175 6.41 3.51 -6.41
CA CYS A 175 7.79 3.96 -6.48
C CYS A 175 8.77 2.77 -6.43
N SER A 176 9.81 2.83 -7.25
CA SER A 176 10.90 1.85 -7.21
C SER A 176 11.58 1.85 -5.84
N PRO A 177 12.18 0.71 -5.43
CA PRO A 177 13.14 0.72 -4.33
C PRO A 177 14.24 1.73 -4.70
N THR A 178 14.38 2.79 -3.89
CA THR A 178 15.51 3.71 -4.00
C THR A 178 16.78 2.97 -3.73
#